data_AF-A0AAU3ZFB8-F1
#
_entry.id   AF-A0AAU3ZFB8-F1
#
_cell.length_a   1.000
_cell.length_b   1.000
_cell.length_c   1.000
_cell.angle_alpha   90.00
_cell.angle_beta   90.00
_cell.angle_gamma   90.00
#
_symmetry.space_group_name_H-M   'P 1'
#
loop_
_entity.id
_entity.type
_entity.pdbx_description
1 polymer ?
#
loop_
_entity_poly.entity_id
_entity_poly.type
_entity_poly.pdbx_seq_one_letter_code
_entity_poly.pdbx_strand_id
1 'polypeptide(L)'
;MSLIEVGPGQVELVVGGPGALAPSARLFDWSRADEYEAAFTVEIAADGVRARRESVTVTVWDNLGDFFDGLARDFRGWEGEQAWINNHLVVAATFGSGGHVYLSWTLRSGFFPEDWKCTVTNVIEAGEGMTVLAADVRAFLGQG
;
A
#
# COMPACT_ATOMS: atom_id res chain seq x y z
N MET A 1 -2.79 -10.37 7.20
CA MET A 1 -4.27 -10.29 7.17
C MET A 1 -4.58 -8.82 7.11
N SER A 2 -5.03 -8.33 5.96
CA SER A 2 -5.44 -6.93 5.81
C SER A 2 -6.72 -6.73 6.62
N LEU A 3 -6.77 -5.65 7.39
CA LEU A 3 -7.94 -5.31 8.19
C LEU A 3 -8.29 -3.87 7.86
N ILE A 4 -9.44 -3.67 7.20
CA ILE A 4 -10.09 -2.35 7.22
C ILE A 4 -10.71 -2.20 8.61
N GLU A 5 -10.15 -1.33 9.44
CA GLU A 5 -10.89 -0.80 10.59
C GLU A 5 -11.69 0.42 10.12
N VAL A 6 -13.00 0.23 9.94
CA VAL A 6 -13.93 1.32 9.60
C VAL A 6 -14.27 2.09 10.89
N GLY A 7 -13.49 3.13 11.20
CA GLY A 7 -13.93 4.18 12.12
C GLY A 7 -15.07 5.00 11.51
N PRO A 8 -15.95 5.64 12.31
CA PRO A 8 -17.13 6.33 11.76
C PRO A 8 -16.71 7.51 10.88
N GLY A 9 -16.83 7.34 9.56
CA GLY A 9 -16.77 8.41 8.55
C GLY A 9 -15.53 8.47 7.65
N GLN A 10 -14.48 7.69 7.90
CA GLN A 10 -13.29 7.59 7.04
C GLN A 10 -12.86 6.13 6.88
N VAL A 11 -12.66 5.68 5.64
CA VAL A 11 -12.08 4.36 5.37
C VAL A 11 -10.58 4.46 5.61
N GLU A 12 -10.09 3.70 6.58
CA GLU A 12 -8.66 3.49 6.81
C GLU A 12 -8.26 2.11 6.28
N LEU A 13 -7.20 2.06 5.50
CA LEU A 13 -6.60 0.82 5.04
C LEU A 13 -5.36 0.51 5.89
N VAL A 14 -5.37 -0.63 6.57
CA VAL A 14 -4.20 -1.14 7.30
C VAL A 14 -3.73 -2.47 6.70
N VAL A 15 -2.49 -2.48 6.24
CA VAL A 15 -1.80 -3.66 5.71
C VAL A 15 -0.78 -4.09 6.75
N GLY A 16 -1.04 -5.21 7.43
CA GLY A 16 -0.24 -5.67 8.56
C GLY A 16 -0.05 -7.19 8.64
N GLY A 17 1.04 -7.59 9.29
CA GLY A 17 1.23 -8.96 9.79
C GLY A 17 0.56 -9.16 11.16
N PRO A 18 0.42 -10.40 11.64
CA PRO A 18 -0.12 -10.66 12.96
C PRO A 18 0.83 -10.16 14.06
N GLY A 19 0.30 -9.36 15.00
CA GLY A 19 1.01 -8.87 16.18
C GLY A 19 1.42 -7.39 16.13
N ALA A 20 1.54 -6.76 17.31
CA ALA A 20 1.79 -5.31 17.44
C ALA A 20 3.17 -4.86 16.94
N LEU A 21 4.11 -5.79 16.75
CA LEU A 21 5.47 -5.52 16.26
C LEU A 21 5.63 -5.87 14.77
N ALA A 22 4.58 -6.38 14.12
CA ALA A 22 4.64 -6.71 12.72
C ALA A 22 4.76 -5.43 11.88
N PRO A 23 5.47 -5.47 10.74
CA PRO A 23 5.47 -4.39 9.79
C PRO A 23 4.04 -4.02 9.40
N SER A 24 3.74 -2.72 9.31
CA SER A 24 2.44 -2.21 8.92
C SER A 24 2.56 -1.02 7.96
N ALA A 25 1.67 -0.95 6.97
CA ALA A 25 1.41 0.23 6.17
C ALA A 25 -0.04 0.67 6.37
N ARG A 26 -0.25 1.95 6.67
CA ARG A 26 -1.56 2.55 6.95
C ARG A 26 -1.80 3.70 5.97
N LEU A 27 -2.97 3.68 5.32
CA LEU A 27 -3.45 4.74 4.44
C LEU A 27 -4.74 5.31 5.04
N PHE A 28 -4.76 6.61 5.32
CA PHE A 28 -5.86 7.28 6.03
C PHE A 28 -5.90 8.78 5.68
N ASP A 29 -6.84 9.52 6.27
CA ASP A 29 -7.06 10.95 5.98
C ASP A 29 -7.28 11.21 4.48
N TRP A 30 -8.05 10.34 3.81
CA TRP A 30 -8.38 10.52 2.40
C TRP A 30 -9.16 11.81 2.17
N SER A 31 -8.78 12.51 1.10
CA SER A 31 -9.47 13.69 0.63
C SER A 31 -9.37 13.78 -0.90
N ARG A 32 -10.38 14.40 -1.50
CA ARG A 32 -10.35 14.76 -2.91
C ARG A 32 -9.52 16.04 -3.06
N ALA A 33 -8.37 15.95 -3.73
CA ALA A 33 -7.51 17.12 -4.02
C ALA A 33 -8.08 17.92 -5.19
N ASP A 34 -8.51 17.23 -6.26
CA ASP A 34 -9.28 17.79 -7.37
C ASP A 34 -10.18 16.73 -8.04
N GLU A 35 -10.68 16.98 -9.26
CA GLU A 35 -11.56 16.04 -9.98
C GLU A 35 -10.86 14.72 -10.35
N TYR A 36 -9.54 14.71 -10.45
CA TYR A 36 -8.71 13.61 -10.94
C TYR A 36 -7.66 13.14 -9.93
N GLU A 37 -7.50 13.81 -8.79
CA GLU A 37 -6.47 13.53 -7.80
C GLU A 37 -7.06 13.32 -6.40
N ALA A 38 -6.65 12.22 -5.77
CA ALA A 38 -6.90 11.94 -4.36
C ALA A 38 -5.62 12.17 -3.56
N ALA A 39 -5.76 12.72 -2.35
CA ALA A 39 -4.68 12.90 -1.39
C ALA A 39 -4.97 12.13 -0.10
N PHE A 40 -3.94 11.52 0.49
CA PHE A 40 -4.05 10.80 1.75
C PHE A 40 -2.72 10.78 2.50
N THR A 41 -2.81 10.47 3.79
CA THR A 41 -1.64 10.21 4.63
C THR A 41 -1.22 8.75 4.50
N VAL A 42 0.08 8.51 4.40
CA VAL A 42 0.69 7.18 4.52
C VAL A 42 1.58 7.14 5.76
N GLU A 43 1.38 6.13 6.60
CA GLU A 43 2.27 5.79 7.70
C GLU A 43 2.78 4.37 7.51
N ILE A 44 4.10 4.18 7.57
CA ILE A 44 4.73 2.87 7.62
C ILE A 44 5.45 2.70 8.95
N ALA A 45 5.35 1.52 9.54
CA ALA A 45 5.94 1.22 10.84
C ALA A 45 6.43 -0.23 10.92
N ALA A 46 7.46 -0.43 11.74
CA ALA A 46 8.01 -1.72 12.16
C ALA A 46 8.67 -1.53 13.55
N ASP A 47 9.25 -2.58 14.11
CA ASP A 47 9.95 -2.47 15.40
C ASP A 47 11.05 -1.38 15.36
N GLY A 48 10.91 -0.38 16.24
CA GLY A 48 11.83 0.77 16.32
C GLY A 48 11.77 1.78 15.18
N VAL A 49 10.89 1.62 14.18
CA VAL A 49 10.82 2.50 12.99
C VAL A 49 9.39 2.96 12.73
N ARG A 50 9.22 4.25 12.50
CA ARG A 50 7.98 4.86 11.99
C ARG A 50 8.33 5.99 11.03
N ALA A 51 7.71 5.97 9.85
CA ALA A 51 7.79 7.05 8.88
C ALA A 51 6.38 7.45 8.42
N ARG A 52 6.15 8.75 8.25
CA ARG A 52 4.83 9.30 7.88
C ARG A 52 4.98 10.36 6.79
N ARG A 53 4.02 10.41 5.88
CA ARG A 53 3.87 11.44 4.84
C ARG A 53 2.40 11.81 4.69
N GLU A 54 2.08 13.09 4.88
CA GLU A 54 0.69 13.57 4.95
C GLU A 54 0.03 13.84 3.59
N SER A 55 0.83 14.09 2.55
CA SER A 55 0.32 14.47 1.22
C SER A 55 0.87 13.53 0.15
N VAL A 56 0.54 12.25 0.27
CA VAL A 56 0.71 11.32 -0.84
C VAL A 56 -0.48 11.50 -1.77
N THR A 57 -0.22 11.73 -3.04
CA THR A 57 -1.28 11.95 -4.02
C THR A 57 -1.25 10.89 -5.10
N VAL A 58 -2.43 10.49 -5.54
CA VAL A 58 -2.65 9.48 -6.58
C VAL A 58 -3.66 10.03 -7.55
N THR A 59 -3.29 10.07 -8.82
CA THR A 59 -4.18 10.48 -9.90
C THR A 59 -5.01 9.29 -10.40
N VAL A 60 -6.13 9.55 -11.08
CA VAL A 60 -6.91 8.51 -11.77
C VAL A 60 -6.12 7.76 -12.86
N TRP A 61 -4.94 8.27 -13.25
CA TRP A 61 -4.05 7.67 -14.25
C TRP A 61 -2.87 6.93 -13.62
N ASP A 62 -2.65 7.07 -12.32
CA ASP A 62 -1.54 6.43 -11.64
C ASP A 62 -1.76 4.92 -11.52
N ASN A 63 -2.99 4.42 -11.68
CA ASN A 63 -3.31 2.98 -11.74
C ASN A 63 -2.88 2.19 -10.48
N LEU A 64 -2.87 2.82 -9.30
CA LEU A 64 -2.56 2.12 -8.04
C LEU A 64 -3.56 0.99 -7.76
N GLY A 65 -4.85 1.23 -7.99
CA GLY A 65 -5.88 0.19 -7.86
C GLY A 65 -5.64 -0.97 -8.84
N ASP A 66 -5.41 -0.65 -10.11
CA ASP A 66 -5.16 -1.66 -11.15
C ASP A 66 -3.87 -2.47 -10.89
N PHE A 67 -2.86 -1.87 -10.27
CA PHE A 67 -1.66 -2.57 -9.82
C PHE A 67 -2.03 -3.67 -8.82
N PHE A 68 -2.81 -3.36 -7.78
CA PHE A 68 -3.25 -4.37 -6.81
C PHE A 68 -4.21 -5.40 -7.43
N ASP A 69 -5.11 -4.99 -8.32
CA ASP A 69 -5.99 -5.91 -9.07
C ASP A 69 -5.14 -6.89 -9.92
N GLY A 70 -4.06 -6.41 -10.53
CA GLY A 70 -3.10 -7.25 -11.26
C GLY A 70 -2.39 -8.27 -10.37
N LEU A 71 -1.88 -7.84 -9.21
CA LEU A 71 -1.25 -8.75 -8.24
C LEU A 71 -2.21 -9.83 -7.74
N ALA A 72 -3.48 -9.48 -7.48
CA ALA A 72 -4.49 -10.45 -7.07
C ALA A 72 -4.88 -11.42 -8.20
N ARG A 73 -4.91 -10.95 -9.46
CA ARG A 73 -5.24 -11.79 -10.61
C ARG A 73 -4.16 -12.81 -10.91
N ASP A 74 -2.90 -12.43 -10.75
CA ASP A 74 -1.74 -13.26 -11.03
C ASP A 74 -1.28 -14.08 -9.80
N PHE A 75 -2.24 -14.51 -8.95
CA PHE A 75 -2.01 -15.27 -7.71
C PHE A 75 -1.25 -16.60 -7.89
N ARG A 76 -1.15 -17.11 -9.12
CA ARG A 76 -0.37 -18.32 -9.46
C ARG A 76 1.14 -18.04 -9.51
N GLY A 77 1.52 -16.78 -9.49
CA GLY A 77 2.89 -16.31 -9.49
C GLY A 77 3.29 -15.57 -10.75
N TRP A 78 4.32 -14.75 -10.59
CA TRP A 78 5.02 -14.02 -11.65
C TRP A 78 6.52 -14.08 -11.36
N GLU A 79 7.33 -13.83 -12.40
CA GLU A 79 8.78 -13.71 -12.24
C GLU A 79 9.18 -12.26 -12.00
N GLY A 80 10.17 -12.07 -11.12
CA GLY A 80 10.74 -10.75 -10.83
C GLY A 80 9.89 -9.88 -9.89
N GLU A 81 10.25 -8.60 -9.84
CA GLU A 81 9.56 -7.58 -9.06
C GLU A 81 8.57 -6.82 -9.95
N GLN A 82 7.35 -6.67 -9.46
CA GLN A 82 6.40 -5.70 -10.00
C GLN A 82 6.36 -4.50 -9.08
N ALA A 83 6.44 -3.30 -9.63
CA ALA A 83 6.47 -2.08 -8.84
C ALA A 83 5.53 -1.01 -9.41
N TRP A 84 4.82 -0.37 -8.49
CA TRP A 84 4.12 0.89 -8.72
C TRP A 84 4.89 2.01 -8.03
N ILE A 85 5.11 3.13 -8.73
CA ILE A 85 6.00 4.22 -8.29
C ILE A 85 5.30 5.56 -8.50
N ASN A 86 5.23 6.37 -7.44
CA ASN A 86 4.86 7.78 -7.46
C ASN A 86 5.94 8.61 -6.73
N ASN A 87 5.86 9.94 -6.76
CA ASN A 87 6.76 10.88 -6.10
C ASN A 87 7.09 10.54 -4.64
N HIS A 88 6.11 10.15 -3.82
CA HIS A 88 6.33 9.93 -2.37
C HIS A 88 6.23 8.47 -1.93
N LEU A 89 5.64 7.60 -2.76
CA LEU A 89 5.35 6.22 -2.39
C LEU A 89 5.78 5.28 -3.52
N VAL A 90 6.46 4.20 -3.15
CA VAL A 90 6.70 3.04 -4.01
C VAL A 90 6.09 1.83 -3.36
N VAL A 91 5.31 1.06 -4.13
CA VAL A 91 4.79 -0.23 -3.73
C VAL A 91 5.39 -1.28 -4.64
N ALA A 92 6.18 -2.20 -4.08
CA ALA A 92 6.84 -3.26 -4.83
C ALA A 92 6.38 -4.63 -4.34
N ALA A 93 6.21 -5.57 -5.25
CA ALA A 93 5.71 -6.91 -4.96
C ALA A 93 6.57 -7.97 -5.66
N THR A 94 6.98 -8.98 -4.90
CA THR A 94 7.64 -10.18 -5.42
C THR A 94 6.86 -11.42 -5.00
N PHE A 95 6.69 -12.35 -5.93
CA PHE A 95 6.06 -13.63 -5.63
C PHE A 95 7.09 -14.58 -5.01
N GLY A 96 6.81 -15.00 -3.79
CA GLY A 96 7.62 -15.94 -3.02
C GLY A 96 7.21 -17.39 -3.22
N SER A 97 8.10 -18.30 -2.83
CA SER A 97 7.74 -19.71 -2.69
C SER A 97 6.66 -19.90 -1.63
N GLY A 98 5.81 -20.91 -1.80
CA GLY A 98 4.75 -21.23 -0.84
C GLY A 98 3.51 -20.36 -0.92
N GLY A 99 3.28 -19.63 -2.03
CA GLY A 99 2.04 -18.89 -2.26
C GLY A 99 1.93 -17.60 -1.44
N HIS A 100 3.06 -16.93 -1.22
CA HIS A 100 3.10 -15.65 -0.51
C HIS A 100 3.65 -14.55 -1.41
N VAL A 101 3.17 -13.34 -1.21
CA VAL A 101 3.66 -12.12 -1.86
C VAL A 101 4.38 -11.29 -0.80
N TYR A 102 5.63 -10.93 -1.09
CA TYR A 102 6.37 -9.95 -0.30
C TYR A 102 6.05 -8.57 -0.86
N LEU A 103 5.27 -7.80 -0.11
CA LEU A 103 4.78 -6.48 -0.48
C LEU A 103 5.54 -5.41 0.29
N SER A 104 6.38 -4.66 -0.41
CA SER A 104 7.21 -3.61 0.16
C SER A 104 6.61 -2.23 -0.09
N TRP A 105 6.53 -1.44 0.97
CA TRP A 105 6.07 -0.06 0.96
C TRP A 105 7.27 0.83 1.26
N THR A 106 7.70 1.63 0.28
CA THR A 106 8.77 2.61 0.46
C THR A 106 8.19 4.00 0.46
N LEU A 107 8.31 4.68 1.61
CA LEU A 107 7.94 6.07 1.78
C LEU A 107 9.18 6.96 1.67
N ARG A 108 9.09 8.08 0.97
CA ARG A 108 10.21 9.03 0.78
C ARG A 108 9.79 10.49 0.90
N SER A 109 10.70 11.37 1.35
CA SER A 109 10.42 12.82 1.38
C SER A 109 10.36 13.47 -0.01
N GLY A 110 11.03 12.88 -0.98
CA GLY A 110 11.15 13.39 -2.34
C GLY A 110 11.88 12.40 -3.25
N PHE A 111 12.29 12.87 -4.43
CA PHE A 111 12.85 12.04 -5.49
C PHE A 111 14.38 11.99 -5.49
N PHE A 112 15.05 12.85 -4.72
CA PHE A 112 16.50 13.01 -4.79
C PHE A 112 17.23 12.05 -3.83
N PRO A 113 18.53 11.75 -4.07
CA PRO A 113 19.28 10.82 -3.23
C PRO A 113 19.42 11.23 -1.77
N GLU A 114 19.39 12.53 -1.48
CA GLU A 114 19.43 13.09 -0.12
C GLU A 114 18.10 12.99 0.63
N ASP A 115 17.00 12.69 -0.07
CA ASP A 115 15.70 12.48 0.55
C ASP A 115 15.72 11.23 1.42
N TRP A 116 15.10 11.34 2.59
CA TRP A 116 14.96 10.17 3.44
C TRP A 116 14.04 9.17 2.73
N LYS A 117 14.34 7.89 2.93
CA LYS A 117 13.51 6.78 2.51
C LYS A 117 13.40 5.77 3.63
N CYS A 118 12.21 5.22 3.80
CA CYS A 118 11.94 4.15 4.74
C CYS A 118 11.15 3.08 4.00
N THR A 119 11.51 1.81 4.19
CA THR A 119 10.85 0.66 3.56
C THR A 119 10.43 -0.33 4.62
N VAL A 120 9.19 -0.78 4.55
CA VAL A 120 8.68 -1.91 5.32
C VAL A 120 8.13 -2.97 4.36
N THR A 121 8.22 -4.25 4.73
CA THR A 121 7.72 -5.34 3.89
C THR A 121 6.72 -6.16 4.66
N ASN A 122 5.52 -6.31 4.09
CA ASN A 122 4.49 -7.21 4.54
C ASN A 122 4.57 -8.53 3.77
N VAL A 123 4.15 -9.62 4.40
CA VAL A 123 3.96 -10.91 3.74
C VAL A 123 2.46 -11.18 3.67
N ILE A 124 1.95 -11.31 2.45
CA ILE A 124 0.53 -11.48 2.16
C ILE A 124 0.32 -12.84 1.47
N GLU A 125 -0.74 -13.54 1.80
CA GLU A 125 -1.11 -14.76 1.08
C GLU A 125 -1.56 -14.39 -0.35
N ALA A 126 -1.02 -15.08 -1.35
CA ALA A 126 -1.10 -14.63 -2.74
C ALA A 126 -2.50 -14.71 -3.36
N GLY A 127 -3.39 -15.56 -2.85
CA GLY A 127 -4.76 -15.73 -3.34
C GLY A 127 -5.75 -14.81 -2.61
N GLU A 128 -6.39 -15.34 -1.58
CA GLU A 128 -7.44 -14.64 -0.84
C GLU A 128 -6.89 -13.36 -0.17
N GLY A 129 -5.70 -13.44 0.42
CA GLY A 129 -5.05 -12.29 1.06
C GLY A 129 -4.84 -11.11 0.10
N MET A 130 -4.31 -11.36 -1.10
CA MET A 130 -4.16 -10.33 -2.12
C MET A 130 -5.50 -9.88 -2.71
N THR A 131 -6.47 -10.77 -2.85
CA THR A 131 -7.82 -10.41 -3.34
C THR A 131 -8.53 -9.45 -2.40
N VAL A 132 -8.48 -9.72 -1.09
CA VAL A 132 -9.01 -8.83 -0.06
C VAL A 132 -8.26 -7.50 -0.07
N LEU A 133 -6.93 -7.54 -0.10
CA LEU A 133 -6.13 -6.31 -0.15
C LEU A 133 -6.44 -5.43 -1.38
N ALA A 134 -6.62 -6.02 -2.55
CA ALA A 134 -6.99 -5.28 -3.77
C ALA A 134 -8.37 -4.63 -3.64
N ALA A 135 -9.35 -5.35 -3.10
CA ALA A 135 -10.68 -4.80 -2.82
C ALA A 135 -10.61 -3.65 -1.81
N ASP A 136 -9.81 -3.79 -0.75
CA ASP A 136 -9.67 -2.77 0.29
C ASP A 136 -8.99 -1.50 -0.24
N VAL A 137 -7.95 -1.64 -1.07
CA VAL A 137 -7.28 -0.51 -1.76
C VAL A 137 -8.28 0.20 -2.68
N ARG A 138 -9.06 -0.56 -3.46
CA ARG A 138 -10.07 0.02 -4.36
C ARG A 138 -11.15 0.78 -3.59
N ALA A 139 -11.63 0.23 -2.49
CA ALA A 139 -12.60 0.89 -1.61
C ALA A 139 -12.03 2.18 -1.01
N PHE A 140 -10.78 2.15 -0.53
CA PHE A 140 -10.09 3.32 0.01
C PHE A 140 -9.93 4.43 -1.04
N LEU A 141 -9.52 4.09 -2.27
CA LEU A 141 -9.30 5.08 -3.32
C LEU A 141 -10.61 5.68 -3.86
N GLY A 142 -11.70 4.91 -3.83
CA GLY A 142 -13.02 5.31 -4.36
C GLY A 142 -14.01 5.86 -3.34
N GLN A 143 -13.56 6.27 -2.15
CA GLN A 143 -14.44 6.63 -1.04
C GLN A 143 -15.11 8.02 -1.11
N GLY A 144 -14.89 8.80 -2.17
CA GLY A 144 -15.54 10.12 -2.33
C GLY A 144 -15.71 10.59 -3.76
#